data_AF-A0A0B1SRT1-F1
#
_entry.id   AF-A0A0B1SRT1-F1
#
_cell.length_a   1.000
_cell.length_b   1.000
_cell.length_c   1.000
_cell.angle_alpha   90.00
_cell.angle_beta   90.00
_cell.angle_gamma   90.00
#
_symmetry.space_group_name_H-M   'P 1'
#
loop_
_entity.id
_entity.type
_entity.pdbx_description
1 polymer ?
#
loop_
_entity_poly.entity_id
_entity_poly.type
_entity_poly.pdbx_seq_one_letter_code
_entity_poly.pdbx_strand_id
1 'polypeptide(L)'
;MFKLRGLAVRSDRSIIRLNARVHDNDDPDEYERLEKLNIDPLSVHRPTRALGDYFRRNLYDEKEEFRGAKGNPVISDPDFYHFEIDETWKYLVLLSDGVLQNLKDCGVEDITLEVKERLQVDISVRSTAQGLVDAFGRKHDVAYCRNDFGEHGSNRREEMTVIFVQLWDTNKFFDSLSSSSLTDSLDASLPLLETGPTAPYVDITSLSPEIQAELEELLSY
;
A
#
# COMPACT_ATOMS: atom_id res chain seq x y z
N MET A 1 5.02 9.78 -4.72
CA MET A 1 3.74 9.24 -5.21
C MET A 1 3.79 7.73 -5.05
N PHE A 2 2.80 7.09 -4.42
CA PHE A 2 2.90 5.69 -4.02
C PHE A 2 2.73 4.73 -5.21
N LYS A 3 3.79 4.02 -5.57
CA LYS A 3 3.70 2.76 -6.34
C LYS A 3 3.73 1.61 -5.33
N LEU A 4 2.90 0.59 -5.54
CA LEU A 4 2.87 -0.60 -4.69
C LEU A 4 3.22 -1.83 -5.51
N ARG A 5 4.00 -2.73 -4.92
CA ARG A 5 4.22 -4.08 -5.45
C ARG A 5 3.52 -5.09 -4.55
N GLY A 6 2.55 -5.80 -5.10
CA GLY A 6 1.83 -6.86 -4.43
C GLY A 6 2.45 -8.22 -4.71
N LEU A 7 2.60 -9.01 -3.65
CA LEU A 7 3.09 -10.39 -3.67
C LEU A 7 2.09 -11.26 -2.90
N ALA A 8 1.80 -12.45 -3.42
CA ALA A 8 1.07 -13.49 -2.69
C ALA A 8 2.00 -14.66 -2.40
N VAL A 9 1.98 -15.14 -1.17
CA VAL A 9 2.82 -16.25 -0.71
C VAL A 9 1.94 -17.47 -0.49
N ARG A 10 2.30 -18.58 -1.11
CA ARG A 10 1.61 -19.87 -0.96
C ARG A 10 2.25 -20.73 0.13
N SER A 11 1.56 -21.80 0.49
CA SER A 11 1.95 -22.78 1.51
C SER A 11 3.30 -23.46 1.24
N ASP A 12 3.64 -23.68 -0.03
CA ASP A 12 4.94 -24.18 -0.49
C ASP A 12 6.04 -23.10 -0.49
N ARG A 13 5.74 -21.90 0.00
CA ARG A 13 6.59 -20.70 -0.02
C ARG A 13 6.92 -20.20 -1.42
N SER A 14 6.19 -20.63 -2.45
CA SER A 14 6.22 -19.96 -3.74
C SER A 14 5.57 -18.58 -3.62
N ILE A 15 6.09 -17.62 -4.40
CA ILE A 15 5.58 -16.25 -4.42
C ILE A 15 5.05 -15.94 -5.80
N ILE A 16 3.81 -15.44 -5.85
CA ILE A 16 3.15 -14.93 -7.03
C ILE A 16 3.22 -13.42 -6.99
N ARG A 17 3.72 -12.80 -8.06
CA ARG A 17 3.69 -11.34 -8.23
C ARG A 17 2.30 -10.93 -8.70
N LEU A 18 1.62 -10.07 -7.94
CA LEU A 18 0.23 -9.67 -8.19
C LEU A 18 0.11 -8.57 -9.26
N ASN A 19 1.11 -7.69 -9.37
CA ASN A 19 1.18 -6.68 -10.41
C ASN A 19 2.49 -6.83 -11.21
N ALA A 20 2.37 -7.28 -12.45
CA ALA A 20 3.51 -7.56 -13.33
C ALA A 20 4.16 -6.28 -13.87
N ARG A 21 3.35 -5.25 -14.14
CA ARG A 21 3.82 -4.01 -14.75
C ARG A 21 4.28 -2.99 -13.72
N VAL A 22 5.27 -2.20 -14.12
CA VAL A 22 5.68 -0.98 -13.40
C VAL A 22 5.35 0.16 -14.35
N HIS A 23 4.45 1.06 -13.96
CA HIS A 23 4.03 2.16 -14.81
C HIS A 23 5.08 3.27 -14.86
N ASP A 24 6.14 3.01 -15.61
CA ASP A 24 7.19 3.95 -15.96
C ASP A 24 7.60 3.81 -17.42
N ASN A 25 8.60 4.57 -17.82
CA ASN A 25 8.99 4.69 -19.23
C ASN A 25 9.81 3.48 -19.70
N ASP A 26 10.22 2.57 -18.80
CA ASP A 26 10.88 1.32 -19.18
C ASP A 26 9.83 0.24 -19.56
N ASP A 27 8.55 0.47 -19.23
CA ASP A 27 7.43 -0.39 -19.63
C ASP A 27 7.10 -0.15 -21.12
N PRO A 28 7.28 -1.14 -22.01
CA PRO A 28 7.09 -0.98 -23.45
C PRO A 28 5.69 -0.46 -23.83
N ASP A 29 4.67 -0.89 -23.10
CA ASP A 29 3.29 -0.47 -23.32
C ASP A 29 3.07 1.00 -22.95
N GLU A 30 3.70 1.49 -21.87
CA GLU A 30 3.63 2.90 -21.49
C GLU A 30 4.46 3.77 -22.44
N TYR A 31 5.60 3.26 -22.91
CA TYR A 31 6.41 3.88 -23.94
C TYR A 31 5.58 4.10 -25.23
N GLU A 32 4.97 3.04 -25.75
CA GLU A 32 4.13 3.11 -26.95
C GLU A 32 2.91 4.02 -26.74
N ARG A 33 2.29 4.00 -25.54
CA ARG A 33 1.18 4.89 -25.20
C ARG A 33 1.60 6.36 -25.32
N LEU A 34 2.75 6.73 -24.77
CA LEU A 34 3.26 8.10 -24.81
C LEU A 34 3.60 8.52 -26.24
N GLU A 35 4.23 7.66 -27.04
CA GLU A 35 4.52 7.94 -28.46
C GLU A 35 3.24 8.20 -29.26
N LYS A 36 2.18 7.40 -29.06
CA LYS A 36 0.87 7.61 -29.71
C LYS A 36 0.25 8.96 -29.39
N LEU A 37 0.57 9.52 -28.22
CA LEU A 37 0.14 10.85 -27.78
C LEU A 37 1.04 11.97 -28.30
N ASN A 38 2.07 11.68 -29.11
CA ASN A 38 3.07 12.65 -29.57
C ASN A 38 3.86 13.26 -28.40
N ILE A 39 4.20 12.44 -27.41
CA ILE A 39 5.03 12.79 -26.27
C ILE A 39 6.30 11.95 -26.34
N ASP A 40 7.46 12.58 -26.18
CA ASP A 40 8.73 11.85 -25.99
C ASP A 40 8.66 11.08 -24.66
N PRO A 41 8.69 9.73 -24.66
CA PRO A 41 8.59 8.98 -23.41
C PRO A 41 9.73 9.29 -22.43
N LEU A 42 10.90 9.71 -22.92
CA LEU A 42 12.03 10.05 -22.06
C LEU A 42 11.85 11.38 -21.32
N SER A 43 10.97 12.27 -21.78
CA SER A 43 10.68 13.55 -21.11
C SER A 43 9.68 13.41 -19.96
N VAL A 44 8.91 12.31 -19.90
CA VAL A 44 7.95 12.09 -18.82
C VAL A 44 8.67 11.52 -17.60
N HIS A 45 8.83 12.29 -16.53
CA HIS A 45 9.41 11.74 -15.30
C HIS A 45 8.58 10.55 -14.76
N ARG A 46 9.21 9.56 -14.13
CA ARG A 46 8.49 8.41 -13.55
C ARG A 46 7.66 8.86 -12.33
N PRO A 47 6.47 8.28 -12.07
CA PRO A 47 5.71 7.35 -12.91
C PRO A 47 4.93 8.03 -14.05
N THR A 48 4.51 7.20 -15.03
CA THR A 48 3.62 7.56 -16.14
C THR A 48 2.14 7.40 -15.80
N ARG A 49 1.81 6.76 -14.68
CA ARG A 49 0.45 6.70 -14.13
C ARG A 49 0.42 7.15 -12.69
N ALA A 50 -0.55 7.98 -12.33
CA ALA A 50 -0.68 8.63 -11.05
C ALA A 50 -2.12 8.97 -10.65
N LEU A 51 -2.44 8.80 -9.37
CA LEU A 51 -3.54 9.53 -8.77
C LEU A 51 -3.07 10.95 -8.44
N GLY A 52 -3.81 11.94 -8.92
CA GLY A 52 -3.47 13.35 -8.76
C GLY A 52 -2.45 13.82 -9.81
N ASP A 53 -1.36 14.43 -9.35
CA ASP A 53 -0.34 15.07 -10.19
C ASP A 53 -0.90 16.13 -11.14
N TYR A 54 -1.47 17.17 -10.53
CA TYR A 54 -2.16 18.24 -11.26
C TYR A 54 -1.31 18.85 -12.38
N PHE A 55 -0.02 19.10 -12.14
CA PHE A 55 0.84 19.70 -13.15
C PHE A 55 1.03 18.81 -14.38
N ARG A 56 1.26 17.50 -14.20
CA ARG A 56 1.52 16.58 -15.33
C ARG A 56 0.27 15.99 -15.95
N ARG A 57 -0.90 16.14 -15.29
CA ARG A 57 -2.19 15.66 -15.77
C ARG A 57 -3.08 16.76 -16.35
N ASN A 58 -3.11 17.92 -15.71
CA ASN A 58 -4.07 19.00 -16.01
C ASN A 58 -3.42 20.27 -16.57
N LEU A 59 -2.12 20.50 -16.30
CA LEU A 59 -1.36 21.66 -16.82
C LEU A 59 -0.14 21.22 -17.65
N TYR A 60 -0.22 20.05 -18.28
CA TYR A 60 0.92 19.54 -19.05
C TYR A 60 1.19 20.37 -20.29
N ASP A 61 0.16 20.99 -20.86
CA ASP A 61 0.22 21.88 -22.01
C ASP A 61 1.00 23.18 -21.75
N GLU A 62 1.13 23.59 -20.48
CA GLU A 62 1.99 24.72 -20.08
C GLU A 62 3.48 24.38 -20.19
N LYS A 63 3.83 23.09 -20.25
CA LYS A 63 5.22 22.66 -20.38
C LYS A 63 5.63 22.51 -21.84
N GLU A 64 6.77 23.11 -22.18
CA GLU A 64 7.33 23.02 -23.54
C GLU A 64 7.57 21.56 -23.99
N GLU A 65 7.97 20.68 -23.07
CA GLU A 65 8.25 19.26 -23.33
C GLU A 65 7.00 18.45 -23.77
N PHE A 66 5.79 18.94 -23.51
CA PHE A 66 4.53 18.30 -23.90
C PHE A 66 3.73 19.12 -24.91
N ARG A 67 4.35 20.11 -25.54
CA ARG A 67 3.69 20.94 -26.54
C ARG A 67 3.26 20.10 -27.73
N GLY A 68 1.97 20.08 -28.02
CA GLY A 68 1.39 19.27 -29.11
C GLY A 68 1.08 17.82 -28.70
N ALA A 69 1.12 17.51 -27.41
CA ALA A 69 0.58 16.27 -26.87
C ALA A 69 -0.93 16.17 -27.18
N LYS A 70 -1.36 14.98 -27.60
CA LYS A 70 -2.77 14.68 -27.95
C LYS A 70 -3.61 14.23 -26.74
N GLY A 71 -2.99 14.12 -25.58
CA GLY A 71 -3.62 13.68 -24.35
C GLY A 71 -2.64 13.70 -23.19
N ASN A 72 -3.13 13.28 -22.01
CA ASN A 72 -2.40 13.44 -20.76
C ASN A 72 -1.14 12.54 -20.72
N PRO A 73 0.06 13.10 -20.45
CA PRO A 73 1.27 12.32 -20.25
C PRO A 73 1.12 11.34 -19.08
N VAL A 74 0.55 11.83 -17.97
CA VAL A 74 0.29 11.04 -16.77
C VAL A 74 -1.22 10.80 -16.62
N ILE A 75 -1.62 9.53 -16.58
CA ILE A 75 -3.04 9.12 -16.45
C ILE A 75 -3.32 8.49 -15.08
N SER A 76 -4.58 8.46 -14.67
CA SER A 76 -5.01 7.89 -13.38
C SER A 76 -5.61 6.50 -13.47
N ASP A 77 -5.68 5.93 -14.68
CA ASP A 77 -6.31 4.63 -14.92
C ASP A 77 -5.46 3.48 -14.37
N PRO A 78 -5.99 2.70 -13.41
CA PRO A 78 -5.26 1.56 -12.86
C PRO A 78 -5.35 0.35 -13.80
N ASP A 79 -4.38 -0.54 -13.67
CA ASP A 79 -4.51 -1.90 -14.20
C ASP A 79 -5.36 -2.76 -13.26
N PHE A 80 -6.22 -3.60 -13.85
CA PHE A 80 -7.00 -4.58 -13.11
C PHE A 80 -6.42 -5.98 -13.31
N TYR A 81 -6.11 -6.65 -12.21
CA TYR A 81 -5.64 -8.02 -12.19
C TYR A 81 -6.65 -8.89 -11.44
N HIS A 82 -7.01 -10.02 -12.03
CA HIS A 82 -7.93 -10.99 -11.43
C HIS A 82 -7.16 -12.25 -11.03
N PHE A 83 -7.36 -12.70 -9.79
CA PHE A 83 -6.75 -13.91 -9.26
C PHE A 83 -7.80 -14.72 -8.49
N GLU A 84 -7.87 -16.01 -8.76
CA GLU A 84 -8.62 -16.96 -7.94
C GLU A 84 -7.76 -17.31 -6.72
N ILE A 85 -8.26 -16.99 -5.52
CA ILE A 85 -7.58 -17.28 -4.26
C ILE A 85 -8.07 -18.64 -3.77
N ASP A 86 -7.14 -19.59 -3.64
CA ASP A 86 -7.40 -20.91 -3.07
C ASP A 86 -6.78 -21.05 -1.66
N GLU A 87 -7.03 -22.20 -1.01
CA GLU A 87 -6.54 -22.52 0.35
C GLU A 87 -5.00 -22.59 0.46
N THR A 88 -4.31 -22.66 -0.68
CA THR A 88 -2.85 -22.74 -0.73
C THR A 88 -2.22 -21.38 -0.55
N TRP A 89 -2.92 -20.27 -0.84
CA TRP A 89 -2.45 -18.93 -0.51
C TRP A 89 -2.35 -18.84 1.01
N LYS A 90 -1.41 -18.08 1.56
CA LYS A 90 -1.25 -17.91 3.01
C LYS A 90 -1.14 -16.46 3.41
N TYR A 91 -0.36 -15.70 2.65
CA TYR A 91 -0.07 -14.31 2.97
C TYR A 91 -0.15 -13.44 1.72
N LEU A 92 -0.60 -12.19 1.90
CA LEU A 92 -0.39 -11.12 0.94
C LEU A 92 0.60 -10.12 1.53
N VAL A 93 1.52 -9.65 0.70
CA VAL A 93 2.52 -8.65 1.05
C VAL A 93 2.44 -7.53 0.02
N LEU A 94 2.15 -6.31 0.48
CA LEU A 94 2.22 -5.10 -0.35
C LEU A 94 3.42 -4.27 0.09
N LEU A 95 4.26 -3.90 -0.86
CA LEU A 95 5.50 -3.14 -0.64
C LEU A 95 5.39 -1.78 -1.29
N SER A 96 5.75 -0.71 -0.58
CA SER A 96 5.88 0.63 -1.17
C SER A 96 7.04 0.72 -2.15
N ASP A 97 6.99 1.71 -3.04
CA ASP A 97 8.08 2.06 -3.95
C ASP A 97 9.40 2.29 -3.21
N GLY A 98 9.35 2.92 -2.02
CA GLY A 98 10.54 3.13 -1.21
C GLY A 98 11.19 1.84 -0.72
N VAL A 99 10.43 0.76 -0.48
CA VAL A 99 11.03 -0.57 -0.25
C VAL A 99 11.77 -1.06 -1.49
N LEU A 100 11.15 -0.93 -2.67
CA LEU A 100 11.74 -1.39 -3.93
C LEU A 100 13.00 -0.60 -4.26
N GLN A 101 12.97 0.73 -4.12
CA GLN A 101 14.08 1.62 -4.42
C GLN A 101 15.25 1.36 -3.47
N ASN A 102 15.01 1.34 -2.16
CA ASN A 102 16.06 1.07 -1.18
C ASN A 102 16.73 -0.30 -1.41
N LEU A 103 15.97 -1.33 -1.80
CA LEU A 103 16.53 -2.65 -2.12
C LEU A 103 17.36 -2.62 -3.42
N LYS A 104 16.89 -1.94 -4.46
CA LYS A 104 17.65 -1.76 -5.70
C LYS A 104 18.96 -1.00 -5.46
N ASP A 105 18.94 0.03 -4.62
CA ASP A 105 20.13 0.79 -4.25
C ASP A 105 21.19 -0.10 -3.57
N CYS A 106 20.75 -1.14 -2.86
CA CYS A 106 21.60 -2.18 -2.27
C CYS A 106 22.03 -3.29 -3.26
N GLY A 107 21.76 -3.15 -4.56
CA GLY A 107 22.08 -4.16 -5.58
C GLY A 107 21.16 -5.39 -5.57
N VAL A 108 19.96 -5.30 -4.98
CA VAL A 108 18.99 -6.41 -5.02
C VAL A 108 18.28 -6.43 -6.36
N GLU A 109 18.58 -7.44 -7.17
CA GLU A 109 17.94 -7.66 -8.47
C GLU A 109 16.56 -8.34 -8.32
N ASP A 110 16.49 -9.43 -7.54
CA ASP A 110 15.25 -10.16 -7.31
C ASP A 110 14.63 -9.84 -5.94
N ILE A 111 13.77 -8.82 -5.95
CA ILE A 111 12.99 -8.38 -4.78
C ILE A 111 12.08 -9.51 -4.26
N THR A 112 11.60 -10.40 -5.14
CA THR A 112 10.70 -11.49 -4.76
C THR A 112 11.46 -12.52 -3.92
N LEU A 113 12.66 -12.89 -4.37
CA LEU A 113 13.56 -13.77 -3.62
C LEU A 113 13.97 -13.13 -2.29
N GLU A 114 14.32 -11.83 -2.31
CA GLU A 114 14.69 -11.10 -1.10
C GLU A 114 13.57 -11.12 -0.04
N VAL A 115 12.31 -10.90 -0.46
CA VAL A 115 11.14 -11.00 0.43
C VAL A 115 10.98 -12.43 0.93
N LYS A 116 11.14 -13.43 0.07
CA LYS A 116 11.03 -14.85 0.45
C LYS A 116 12.04 -15.23 1.54
N GLU A 117 13.28 -14.78 1.42
CA GLU A 117 14.35 -15.09 2.37
C GLU A 117 14.18 -14.35 3.70
N ARG A 118 13.64 -13.13 3.66
CA ARG A 118 13.46 -12.26 4.82
C ARG A 118 12.14 -12.49 5.55
N LEU A 119 11.15 -13.11 4.90
CA LEU A 119 9.85 -13.35 5.48
C LEU A 119 9.94 -14.40 6.59
N GLN A 120 9.99 -13.92 7.82
CA GLN A 120 9.89 -14.73 9.03
C GLN A 120 8.57 -14.39 9.72
N VAL A 121 7.61 -15.30 9.63
CA VAL A 121 6.29 -15.12 10.24
C VAL A 121 6.46 -15.16 11.76
N ASP A 122 6.05 -14.07 12.40
CA ASP A 122 6.09 -13.89 13.84
C ASP A 122 4.68 -14.14 14.44
N ILE A 123 4.56 -14.04 15.76
CA ILE A 123 3.32 -14.28 16.52
C ILE A 123 2.17 -13.40 16.01
N SER A 124 2.47 -12.15 15.60
CA SER A 124 1.49 -11.21 15.09
C SER A 124 1.79 -10.74 13.66
N VAL A 125 0.73 -10.41 12.92
CA VAL A 125 0.82 -9.81 11.57
C VAL A 125 1.61 -8.50 11.58
N ARG A 126 1.47 -7.70 12.65
CA ARG A 126 2.17 -6.43 12.83
C ARG A 126 3.67 -6.65 13.04
N SER A 127 4.03 -7.59 13.91
CA SER A 127 5.43 -7.94 14.17
C SER A 127 6.09 -8.49 12.91
N THR A 128 5.38 -9.29 12.13
CA THR A 128 5.88 -9.82 10.83
C THR A 128 6.14 -8.68 9.84
N ALA A 129 5.19 -7.75 9.67
CA ALA A 129 5.37 -6.60 8.79
C ALA A 129 6.55 -5.72 9.23
N GLN A 130 6.65 -5.42 10.52
CA GLN A 130 7.75 -4.63 11.08
C GLN A 130 9.09 -5.33 10.91
N GLY A 131 9.16 -6.64 11.16
CA GLY A 131 10.36 -7.45 10.98
C GLY A 131 10.89 -7.41 9.55
N LEU A 132 10.00 -7.43 8.54
CA LEU A 132 10.37 -7.22 7.14
C LEU A 132 10.96 -5.83 6.90
N VAL A 133 10.27 -4.77 7.34
CA VAL A 133 10.74 -3.37 7.19
C VAL A 133 12.12 -3.20 7.83
N ASP A 134 12.30 -3.71 9.05
CA ASP A 134 13.55 -3.60 9.78
C ASP A 134 14.68 -4.37 9.07
N ALA A 135 14.37 -5.53 8.49
CA ALA A 135 15.35 -6.33 7.79
C ALA A 135 15.79 -5.68 6.47
N PHE A 136 14.88 -5.03 5.73
CA PHE A 136 15.23 -4.23 4.55
C PHE A 136 16.02 -2.97 4.95
N GLY A 137 15.60 -2.28 6.01
CA GLY A 137 16.30 -1.12 6.55
C GLY A 137 17.73 -1.45 6.96
N ARG A 138 17.94 -2.54 7.70
CA ARG A 138 19.29 -3.01 8.06
C ARG A 138 20.16 -3.31 6.84
N LYS A 139 19.61 -3.89 5.77
CA LYS A 139 20.38 -4.15 4.54
C LYS A 139 20.86 -2.83 3.93
N HIS A 140 19.99 -1.84 3.84
CA HIS A 140 20.35 -0.50 3.38
C HIS A 140 21.41 0.16 4.26
N ASP A 141 21.26 0.08 5.58
CA ASP A 141 22.24 0.64 6.51
C ASP A 141 23.62 -0.02 6.37
N VAL A 142 23.65 -1.34 6.14
CA VAL A 142 24.91 -2.08 5.88
C VAL A 142 25.53 -1.68 4.55
N ALA A 143 24.75 -1.57 3.48
CA ALA A 143 25.23 -1.12 2.17
C ALA A 143 25.81 0.30 2.26
N TYR A 144 25.12 1.20 2.97
CA TYR A 144 25.60 2.56 3.23
C TYR A 144 26.93 2.58 3.97
N CYS A 145 27.05 1.85 5.07
CA CYS A 145 28.29 1.79 5.85
C CYS A 145 29.48 1.19 5.09
N ARG A 146 29.22 0.29 4.14
CA ARG A 146 30.25 -0.35 3.32
C ARG A 146 30.59 0.43 2.04
N ASN A 147 29.85 1.49 1.76
CA ASN A 147 29.88 2.19 0.48
C ASN A 147 29.65 1.23 -0.70
N ASP A 148 28.81 0.21 -0.47
CA ASP A 148 28.51 -0.89 -1.37
C ASP A 148 27.14 -0.66 -2.00
N PHE A 149 27.00 0.52 -2.60
CA PHE A 149 25.83 0.86 -3.39
C PHE A 149 25.99 0.29 -4.79
N GLY A 150 24.87 -0.11 -5.40
CA GLY A 150 24.85 -0.33 -6.85
C GLY A 150 25.36 0.91 -7.59
N GLU A 151 25.69 0.75 -8.87
CA GLU A 151 26.31 1.79 -9.72
C GLU A 151 25.57 3.16 -9.71
N HIS A 152 24.31 3.19 -9.25
CA HIS A 152 23.46 4.37 -9.11
C HIS A 152 22.73 4.45 -7.74
N GLY A 153 23.22 3.78 -6.70
CA GLY A 153 22.50 3.70 -5.42
C GLY A 153 22.45 5.03 -4.67
N SER A 154 21.26 5.37 -4.14
CA SER A 154 21.04 6.55 -3.32
C SER A 154 21.68 6.40 -1.94
N ASN A 155 22.30 7.46 -1.44
CA ASN A 155 22.76 7.54 -0.05
C ASN A 155 21.61 7.83 0.94
N ARG A 156 20.41 8.11 0.43
CA ARG A 156 19.22 8.48 1.19
C ARG A 156 18.19 7.38 1.08
N ARG A 157 17.72 6.94 2.25
CA ARG A 157 16.64 5.96 2.38
C ARG A 157 15.27 6.60 2.12
N GLU A 158 14.49 6.00 1.25
CA GLU A 158 13.08 6.34 1.04
C GLU A 158 12.17 5.77 2.14
N GLU A 159 10.94 6.28 2.23
CA GLU A 159 9.93 5.76 3.17
C GLU A 159 9.51 4.33 2.81
N MET A 160 9.66 3.43 3.78
CA MET A 160 9.33 2.02 3.62
C MET A 160 8.01 1.70 4.30
N THR A 161 7.06 1.20 3.52
CA THR A 161 5.79 0.70 4.03
C THR A 161 5.61 -0.73 3.55
N VAL A 162 5.29 -1.62 4.49
CA VAL A 162 4.94 -3.02 4.22
C VAL A 162 3.56 -3.28 4.82
N ILE A 163 2.63 -3.74 4.00
CA ILE A 163 1.34 -4.25 4.46
C ILE A 163 1.40 -5.77 4.38
N PHE A 164 1.16 -6.43 5.50
CA PHE A 164 1.13 -7.88 5.61
C PHE A 164 -0.29 -8.33 5.97
N VAL A 165 -0.87 -9.20 5.16
CA VAL A 165 -2.21 -9.76 5.38
C VAL A 165 -2.08 -11.27 5.47
N GLN A 166 -2.57 -11.84 6.57
CA GLN A 166 -2.74 -13.28 6.71
C GLN A 166 -4.11 -13.68 6.19
N LEU A 167 -4.16 -14.61 5.23
CA LEU A 167 -5.41 -15.04 4.59
C LEU A 167 -6.01 -16.26 5.29
N TRP A 168 -5.30 -17.39 5.25
CA TRP A 168 -5.80 -18.67 5.73
C TRP A 168 -4.96 -19.12 6.92
N ASP A 169 -5.59 -19.20 8.09
CA ASP A 169 -5.03 -19.81 9.29
C ASP A 169 -6.06 -20.79 9.85
N THR A 170 -6.05 -22.02 9.34
CA THR A 170 -6.99 -23.07 9.76
C THR A 170 -6.93 -23.31 11.27
N ASN A 171 -5.79 -23.02 11.90
CA ASN A 171 -5.60 -23.18 13.33
C ASN A 171 -6.28 -22.05 14.14
N LYS A 172 -6.28 -20.80 13.66
CA LYS A 172 -6.99 -19.70 14.35
C LYS A 172 -8.51 -19.77 14.19
N PHE A 173 -9.00 -20.30 13.07
CA PHE A 173 -10.44 -20.52 12.89
C PHE A 173 -10.96 -21.56 13.89
N PHE A 174 -10.18 -22.62 14.13
CA PHE A 174 -10.50 -23.66 15.11
C PHE A 174 -10.29 -23.18 16.55
N ASP A 175 -9.22 -22.42 16.84
CA ASP A 175 -9.03 -21.80 18.15
C ASP A 175 -10.12 -20.77 18.48
N SER A 176 -10.62 -20.01 17.50
CA SER A 176 -11.74 -19.08 17.71
C SER A 176 -13.07 -19.79 18.01
N LEU A 177 -13.27 -21.00 17.49
CA LEU A 177 -14.43 -21.84 17.83
C LEU A 177 -14.24 -22.53 19.19
N SER A 178 -13.01 -22.96 19.49
CA SER A 178 -12.65 -23.63 20.75
C SER A 178 -12.58 -22.68 21.95
N SER A 179 -12.26 -21.41 21.72
CA SER A 179 -12.20 -20.35 22.74
C SER A 179 -13.56 -19.71 23.06
N SER A 180 -14.64 -20.13 22.39
CA SER A 180 -16.01 -19.78 22.80
C SER A 180 -16.48 -20.53 24.06
N SER A 181 -15.61 -21.36 24.63
CA SER A 181 -15.82 -22.07 25.89
C SER A 181 -14.67 -21.84 26.87
N LEU A 182 -15.01 -21.17 27.97
CA LEU A 182 -14.29 -21.03 29.25
C LEU A 182 -13.46 -19.75 29.44
N THR A 183 -13.92 -19.03 30.46
CA THR A 183 -13.35 -17.89 31.18
C THR A 183 -11.88 -18.08 31.55
N ASP A 184 -11.00 -17.11 31.25
CA ASP A 184 -10.34 -16.30 32.28
C ASP A 184 -9.30 -15.29 31.74
N SER A 185 -9.15 -14.25 32.54
CA SER A 185 -7.97 -13.38 32.70
C SER A 185 -7.95 -12.03 31.95
N LEU A 186 -8.08 -10.99 32.77
CA LEU A 186 -8.03 -9.57 32.49
C LEU A 186 -6.60 -9.17 32.10
N ASP A 187 -6.44 -8.57 30.91
CA ASP A 187 -5.62 -7.37 30.63
C ASP A 187 -5.29 -7.31 29.12
N ALA A 188 -6.29 -6.92 28.33
CA ALA A 188 -6.11 -6.41 26.97
C ALA A 188 -7.38 -5.63 26.65
N SER A 189 -7.28 -4.31 26.55
CA SER A 189 -8.35 -3.45 26.05
C SER A 189 -8.72 -3.90 24.63
N LEU A 190 -9.84 -4.62 24.52
CA LEU A 190 -10.46 -4.98 23.25
C LEU A 190 -10.78 -3.71 22.46
N PRO A 191 -10.68 -3.72 21.12
CA PRO A 191 -11.20 -2.63 20.31
C PRO A 191 -12.70 -2.54 20.58
N LEU A 192 -13.14 -1.35 20.98
CA LEU A 192 -14.55 -1.03 21.19
C LEU A 192 -15.30 -1.40 19.91
N LEU A 193 -16.25 -2.32 20.02
CA LEU A 193 -17.19 -2.61 18.95
C LEU A 193 -18.04 -1.36 18.78
N GLU A 194 -17.62 -0.43 17.91
CA GLU A 194 -18.43 0.74 17.56
C GLU A 194 -19.69 0.23 16.87
N THR A 195 -20.79 0.24 17.61
CA THR A 195 -22.13 -0.10 17.11
C THR A 195 -22.62 1.03 16.22
N GLY A 196 -22.11 1.10 14.99
CA GLY A 196 -22.61 1.97 13.92
C GLY A 196 -22.61 3.48 14.26
N PRO A 197 -22.99 4.32 13.29
CA PRO A 197 -23.25 5.73 13.59
C PRO A 197 -24.52 5.82 14.42
N THR A 198 -24.37 5.95 15.74
CA THR A 198 -25.42 6.52 16.59
C THR A 198 -25.74 7.90 16.04
N ALA A 199 -27.03 8.17 15.78
CA ALA A 199 -27.49 9.49 15.37
C ALA A 199 -26.84 10.56 16.28
N PRO A 200 -26.43 11.72 15.73
CA PRO A 200 -25.67 12.71 16.48
C PRO A 200 -26.42 13.08 17.75
N TYR A 201 -25.87 12.70 18.90
CA TYR A 201 -26.41 13.06 20.21
C TYR A 201 -26.00 14.50 20.50
N VAL A 202 -26.99 15.39 20.63
CA VAL A 202 -26.79 16.75 21.10
C VAL A 202 -27.35 16.84 22.51
N ASP A 203 -26.49 17.10 23.48
CA ASP A 203 -26.90 17.29 24.86
C ASP A 203 -27.56 18.67 25.04
N ILE A 204 -28.88 18.69 25.04
CA ILE A 204 -29.69 19.91 25.16
C ILE A 204 -29.90 20.36 26.61
N THR A 205 -29.35 19.66 27.61
CA THR A 205 -29.60 19.96 29.04
C THR A 205 -29.02 21.29 29.51
N SER A 206 -28.12 21.88 28.72
CA SER A 206 -27.51 23.20 28.98
C SER A 206 -28.18 24.37 28.24
N LEU A 207 -29.22 24.11 27.43
CA LEU A 207 -29.92 25.13 26.66
C LEU A 207 -31.00 25.83 27.49
N SER A 208 -31.30 27.09 27.16
CA SER A 208 -32.41 27.80 27.79
C SER A 208 -33.75 27.14 27.43
N PRO A 209 -34.76 27.21 28.31
CA PRO A 209 -36.04 26.53 28.10
C PRO A 209 -36.78 27.02 26.84
N GLU A 210 -36.52 28.23 26.37
CA GLU A 210 -37.09 28.75 25.11
C GLU A 210 -36.52 28.04 23.88
N ILE A 211 -35.22 27.74 23.87
CA ILE A 211 -34.54 27.08 22.73
C ILE A 211 -34.89 25.59 22.68
N GLN A 212 -35.13 24.96 23.85
CA GLN A 212 -35.59 23.58 23.90
C GLN A 212 -36.98 23.41 23.26
N ALA A 213 -37.90 24.34 23.50
CA ALA A 213 -39.25 24.29 22.93
C ALA A 213 -39.26 24.41 21.40
N GLU A 214 -38.42 25.30 20.83
CA GLU A 214 -38.29 25.43 19.37
C GLU A 214 -37.67 24.17 18.73
N LEU A 215 -36.70 23.53 19.39
CA LEU A 215 -36.08 22.30 18.90
C LEU A 215 -37.06 21.11 18.94
N GLU A 216 -37.89 21.00 19.97
CA GLU A 216 -38.92 19.96 20.06
C GLU A 216 -40.00 20.11 18.97
N GLU A 217 -40.37 21.34 18.63
CA GLU A 217 -41.30 21.62 17.52
C GLU A 217 -40.69 21.20 16.17
N LEU A 218 -39.41 21.48 15.93
CA LEU A 218 -38.71 21.13 14.69
C LEU A 218 -38.47 19.62 14.52
N LEU A 219 -38.32 18.87 15.61
CA LEU A 219 -38.13 17.41 15.58
C LEU A 219 -39.45 16.62 15.45
N SER A 220 -40.59 17.30 15.48
CA SER A 220 -41.93 16.69 15.37
C SER A 220 -42.48 16.60 13.93
N TYR A 221 -41.72 17.08 12.94
CA TYR A 221 -41.97 16.94 11.49
C TYR A 221 -41.03 15.90 10.85
#